data_AF-A0A2W1K880-F1
#
_entry.id   AF-A0A2W1K880-F1
#
_cell.length_a   1.000
_cell.length_b   1.000
_cell.length_c   1.000
_cell.angle_alpha   90.00
_cell.angle_beta   90.00
_cell.angle_gamma   90.00
#
_symmetry.space_group_name_H-M   'P 1'
#
loop_
_entity.id
_entity.type
_entity.pdbx_description
1 polymer ?
#
loop_
_entity_poly.entity_id
_entity_poly.type
_entity_poly.pdbx_seq_one_letter_code
_entity_poly.pdbx_strand_id
1 'polypeptide(L)'
;MEQLENNEKNKFEFHLPHGEILRTILVKTELSESNLKSVVKSKGIFLPKYSKEDTIPPLMRSLLSPKEYEEVRDLQKFKVEKLKYRTTQIPWQGSKNILTSLPKIDLHKLISEKYKYDPGFELIGVPAFVPVDDRVDKVKLNFKIEESSDIATIHNRKKEYKGSIVIELKEDGNLHLHTTKTYTSKGTQDIVNTLESKLENHFKEIGAVKKQETYERIMFDHFWNSNRFLFFMKFMDDIGFLKFKKIVDINVSPDPDKEIPDDGKEFLKDIENLNLKGKSLRKHILLSKQKYREAIWLIAVTVQYKFLHSEGEGICELEYAFPDFRIVERELAEFQFFIGKITVDRNYRAYAKKTKIEKSIFEVIDETKTHHYNSLKK
;
A
#
# COMPACT_ATOMS: atom_id res chain seq x y z
N MET A 1 33.21 26.90 28.89
CA MET A 1 32.10 26.51 29.78
C MET A 1 30.76 26.34 29.06
N GLU A 2 30.67 26.65 27.76
CA GLU A 2 29.43 26.50 26.96
C GLU A 2 29.35 25.19 26.13
N GLN A 3 30.25 24.24 26.37
CA GLN A 3 30.29 22.95 25.66
C GLN A 3 29.90 21.75 26.55
N LEU A 4 29.43 22.00 27.76
CA LEU A 4 29.00 20.96 28.71
C LEU A 4 27.48 20.87 28.90
N GLU A 5 26.70 21.86 28.46
CA GLU A 5 25.23 21.86 28.67
C GLU A 5 24.42 21.21 27.54
N ASN A 6 25.02 20.87 26.39
CA ASN A 6 24.30 20.23 25.28
C ASN A 6 24.32 18.69 25.30
N ASN A 7 24.87 18.07 26.35
CA ASN A 7 25.02 16.61 26.45
C ASN A 7 24.04 15.91 27.40
N GLU A 8 23.09 16.62 28.01
CA GLU A 8 22.17 16.04 29.01
C GLU A 8 20.78 15.63 28.49
N LYS A 9 20.40 15.92 27.24
CA LYS A 9 19.02 15.65 26.77
C LYS A 9 18.77 14.34 26.02
N ASN A 10 19.74 13.42 25.90
CA ASN A 10 19.53 12.12 25.24
C ASN A 10 20.28 10.93 25.87
N LYS A 11 20.48 10.92 27.20
CA LYS A 11 20.85 9.70 27.92
C LYS A 11 19.59 8.95 28.38
N PHE A 12 18.83 8.40 27.45
CA PHE A 12 18.10 7.18 27.78
C PHE A 12 19.10 6.03 27.69
N GLU A 13 19.70 5.74 28.84
CA GLU A 13 20.42 4.50 29.10
C GLU A 13 19.57 3.33 28.53
N PHE A 14 20.11 2.59 27.57
CA PHE A 14 19.44 1.49 26.87
C PHE A 14 19.19 0.31 27.84
N HIS A 15 18.21 0.46 28.74
CA HIS A 15 17.72 -0.63 29.56
C HIS A 15 16.90 -1.57 28.68
N LEU A 16 17.38 -2.81 28.52
CA LEU A 16 16.62 -3.85 27.84
C LEU A 16 15.30 -4.08 28.59
N PRO A 17 14.15 -4.03 27.91
CA PRO A 17 12.88 -4.21 28.57
C PRO A 17 12.77 -5.65 29.08
N HIS A 18 12.37 -5.79 30.33
CA HIS A 18 12.18 -7.07 31.02
C HIS A 18 10.86 -7.07 31.77
N GLY A 19 10.38 -8.25 32.16
CA GLY A 19 9.16 -8.40 32.95
C GLY A 19 7.96 -7.70 32.34
N GLU A 20 7.30 -6.86 33.13
CA GLU A 20 6.05 -6.18 32.74
C GLU A 20 6.26 -5.18 31.58
N ILE A 21 7.41 -4.49 31.54
CA ILE A 21 7.74 -3.58 30.45
C ILE A 21 7.79 -4.35 29.13
N LEU A 22 8.44 -5.52 29.14
CA LEU A 22 8.49 -6.39 27.96
C LEU A 22 7.10 -6.93 27.59
N ARG A 23 6.23 -7.24 28.56
CA ARG A 23 4.84 -7.65 28.31
C ARG A 23 4.08 -6.63 27.48
N THR A 24 4.20 -5.33 27.82
CA THR A 24 3.52 -4.25 27.08
C THR A 24 3.96 -4.16 25.62
N ILE A 25 5.16 -4.65 25.30
CA ILE A 25 5.70 -4.72 23.95
C ILE A 25 5.15 -5.98 23.26
N LEU A 26 5.23 -7.15 23.91
CA LEU A 26 4.89 -8.44 23.30
C LEU A 26 3.37 -8.67 23.08
N VAL A 27 2.51 -8.07 23.90
CA VAL A 27 1.05 -8.28 23.82
C VAL A 27 0.41 -7.65 22.58
N LYS A 28 1.08 -6.65 22.00
CA LYS A 28 0.63 -5.84 20.87
C LYS A 28 0.17 -6.66 19.66
N THR A 29 -0.92 -6.26 19.02
CA THR A 29 -1.54 -6.98 17.89
C THR A 29 -0.63 -7.04 16.66
N GLU A 30 0.35 -6.15 16.60
CA GLU A 30 1.40 -6.09 15.59
C GLU A 30 2.31 -7.33 15.63
N LEU A 31 2.51 -7.94 16.81
CA LEU A 31 3.19 -9.23 16.94
C LEU A 31 2.17 -10.36 16.86
N SER A 32 2.31 -11.22 15.85
CA SER A 32 1.49 -12.43 15.74
C SER A 32 2.03 -13.56 16.61
N GLU A 33 1.18 -14.54 16.91
CA GLU A 33 1.58 -15.78 17.60
C GLU A 33 2.72 -16.50 16.87
N SER A 34 2.71 -16.49 15.53
CA SER A 34 3.81 -17.07 14.75
C SER A 34 5.12 -16.31 14.93
N ASN A 35 5.08 -15.00 15.12
CA ASN A 35 6.28 -14.20 15.39
C ASN A 35 6.85 -14.57 16.77
N LEU A 36 6.00 -14.56 17.80
CA LEU A 36 6.40 -14.90 19.16
C LEU A 36 6.93 -16.34 19.25
N LYS A 37 6.28 -17.28 18.55
CA LYS A 37 6.76 -18.65 18.41
C LYS A 37 8.17 -18.73 17.84
N SER A 38 8.50 -17.91 16.84
CA SER A 38 9.85 -17.88 16.26
C SER A 38 10.89 -17.42 17.28
N VAL A 39 10.58 -16.38 18.06
CA VAL A 39 11.48 -15.82 19.09
C VAL A 39 11.66 -16.80 20.26
N VAL A 40 10.59 -17.46 20.68
CA VAL A 40 10.67 -18.49 21.74
C VAL A 40 11.48 -19.70 21.28
N LYS A 41 11.31 -20.12 20.03
CA LYS A 41 12.10 -21.22 19.45
C LYS A 41 13.56 -20.88 19.22
N SER A 42 13.90 -19.65 18.84
CA SER A 42 15.30 -19.24 18.71
C SER A 42 16.03 -19.27 20.05
N LYS A 43 15.30 -19.10 21.17
CA LYS A 43 15.79 -19.33 22.54
C LYS A 43 15.87 -20.80 22.96
N GLY A 44 15.51 -21.74 22.09
CA GLY A 44 15.46 -23.16 22.42
C GLY A 44 14.30 -23.53 23.36
N ILE A 45 13.32 -22.65 23.56
CA ILE A 45 12.14 -22.91 24.37
C ILE A 45 11.06 -23.51 23.46
N PHE A 46 10.49 -24.65 23.88
CA PHE A 46 9.42 -25.32 23.15
C PHE A 46 8.18 -25.44 24.02
N LEU A 47 7.07 -24.91 23.53
CA LEU A 47 5.80 -24.91 24.23
C LEU A 47 4.81 -25.87 23.55
N PRO A 48 3.89 -26.49 24.32
CA PRO A 48 2.83 -27.33 23.76
C PRO A 48 1.83 -26.52 22.92
N LYS A 49 1.63 -25.26 23.28
CA LYS A 49 0.80 -24.28 22.57
C LYS A 49 1.57 -22.95 22.44
N TYR A 50 1.26 -22.19 21.41
CA TYR A 50 1.95 -20.93 21.09
C TYR A 50 0.97 -19.76 20.98
N SER A 51 -0.12 -19.79 21.76
CA SER A 51 -0.97 -18.60 21.87
C SER A 51 -0.18 -17.48 22.56
N LYS A 52 -0.66 -16.25 22.49
CA LYS A 52 0.00 -15.13 23.18
C LYS A 52 0.08 -15.38 24.69
N GLU A 53 -0.98 -15.93 25.26
CA GLU A 53 -1.09 -16.24 26.68
C GLU A 53 -0.04 -17.26 27.13
N ASP A 54 0.28 -18.24 26.27
CA ASP A 54 1.29 -19.27 26.56
C ASP A 54 2.72 -18.78 26.29
N THR A 55 2.90 -17.93 25.27
CA THR A 55 4.22 -17.59 24.73
C THR A 55 4.85 -16.37 25.41
N ILE A 56 4.05 -15.42 25.88
CA ILE A 56 4.52 -14.18 26.51
C ILE A 56 5.15 -14.43 27.91
N PRO A 57 4.57 -15.23 28.83
CA PRO A 57 5.16 -15.41 30.15
C PRO A 57 6.58 -16.01 30.13
N PRO A 58 6.90 -17.02 29.30
CA PRO A 58 8.28 -17.49 29.14
C PRO A 58 9.22 -16.39 28.62
N LEU A 59 8.77 -15.58 27.66
CA LEU A 59 9.56 -14.47 27.14
C LEU A 59 9.81 -13.38 28.17
N MET A 60 8.82 -13.05 29.01
CA MET A 60 8.98 -12.07 30.10
C MET A 60 9.99 -12.52 31.16
N ARG A 61 10.08 -13.83 31.39
CA ARG A 61 11.04 -14.45 32.33
C ARG A 61 12.41 -14.65 31.70
N SER A 62 12.51 -14.61 30.38
CA SER A 62 13.77 -14.63 29.66
C SER A 62 14.28 -13.20 29.45
N LEU A 63 15.57 -12.96 29.65
CA LEU A 63 16.17 -11.72 29.17
C LEU A 63 16.27 -11.80 27.63
N LEU A 64 15.74 -10.79 26.94
CA LEU A 64 16.05 -10.60 25.52
C LEU A 64 17.43 -9.97 25.42
N SER A 65 18.33 -10.60 24.67
CA SER A 65 19.56 -9.95 24.24
C SER A 65 19.23 -8.74 23.36
N PRO A 66 20.15 -7.76 23.21
CA PRO A 66 19.93 -6.60 22.35
C PRO A 66 19.49 -6.97 20.93
N LYS A 67 20.13 -7.98 20.34
CA LYS A 67 19.80 -8.46 19.00
C LYS A 67 18.40 -9.05 18.91
N GLU A 68 18.00 -9.88 19.88
CA GLU A 68 16.64 -10.45 19.92
C GLU A 68 15.58 -9.35 20.15
N TYR A 69 15.92 -8.33 20.94
CA TYR A 69 15.04 -7.20 21.15
C TYR A 69 14.88 -6.36 19.86
N GLU A 70 15.96 -6.14 19.12
CA GLU A 70 15.90 -5.53 17.78
C GLU A 70 15.05 -6.36 16.81
N GLU A 71 15.20 -7.69 16.81
CA GLU A 71 14.36 -8.58 16.00
C GLU A 71 12.87 -8.43 16.34
N VAL A 72 12.51 -8.38 17.63
CA VAL A 72 11.13 -8.13 18.07
C VAL A 72 10.63 -6.75 17.63
N ARG A 73 11.48 -5.72 17.71
CA ARG A 73 11.17 -4.35 17.24
C ARG A 73 10.96 -4.31 15.73
N ASP A 74 11.78 -5.01 14.96
CA ASP A 74 11.66 -5.05 13.51
C ASP A 74 10.41 -5.81 13.06
N LEU A 75 10.05 -6.89 13.77
CA LEU A 75 8.80 -7.61 13.55
C LEU A 75 7.57 -6.72 13.84
N GLN A 76 7.64 -5.85 14.85
CA GLN A 76 6.61 -4.84 15.10
C GLN A 76 6.54 -3.79 13.99
N LYS A 77 7.69 -3.23 13.61
CA LYS A 77 7.79 -2.21 12.54
C LYS A 77 7.21 -2.72 11.22
N PHE A 78 7.47 -3.98 10.86
CA PHE A 78 7.01 -4.56 9.60
C PHE A 78 5.47 -4.51 9.42
N LYS A 79 4.69 -4.62 10.51
CA LYS A 79 3.22 -4.55 10.43
C LYS A 79 2.66 -3.13 10.53
N VAL A 80 3.40 -2.20 11.14
CA VAL A 80 3.04 -0.77 11.26
C VAL A 80 3.42 0.02 10.01
N GLU A 81 4.52 -0.33 9.34
CA GLU A 81 5.10 0.40 8.20
C GLU A 81 4.70 -0.17 6.82
N LYS A 82 3.58 -0.90 6.70
CA LYS A 82 3.17 -1.41 5.38
C LYS A 82 2.84 -0.23 4.46
N LEU A 83 3.66 -0.05 3.42
CA LEU A 83 3.49 1.01 2.43
C LEU A 83 2.14 0.83 1.73
N LYS A 84 1.33 1.89 1.79
CA LYS A 84 0.13 2.02 0.98
C LYS A 84 0.48 2.83 -0.24
N TYR A 85 0.04 2.36 -1.40
CA TYR A 85 0.29 3.01 -2.67
C TYR A 85 -1.01 3.57 -3.22
N ARG A 86 -0.94 4.78 -3.79
CA ARG A 86 -2.02 5.41 -4.55
C ARG A 86 -1.43 6.01 -5.81
N THR A 87 -2.18 5.96 -6.89
CA THR A 87 -1.74 6.58 -8.15
C THR A 87 -2.82 7.46 -8.72
N THR A 88 -2.39 8.53 -9.35
CA THR A 88 -3.25 9.52 -9.99
C THR A 88 -2.58 9.95 -11.30
N GLN A 89 -3.37 10.35 -12.29
CA GLN A 89 -2.83 10.87 -13.53
C GLN A 89 -3.48 12.20 -13.90
N ILE A 90 -2.73 13.09 -14.54
CA ILE A 90 -3.27 14.37 -15.03
C ILE A 90 -2.71 14.69 -16.42
N PRO A 91 -3.52 15.14 -17.39
CA PRO A 91 -3.03 15.51 -18.72
C PRO A 91 -1.93 16.57 -18.65
N TRP A 92 -0.90 16.44 -19.50
CA TRP A 92 0.27 17.30 -19.46
C TRP A 92 0.57 17.95 -20.81
N GLN A 93 0.83 19.25 -20.79
CA GLN A 93 1.25 20.05 -21.95
C GLN A 93 2.51 20.89 -21.66
N GLY A 94 3.15 20.66 -20.52
CA GLY A 94 4.37 21.37 -20.11
C GLY A 94 5.66 20.78 -20.70
N SER A 95 6.79 21.19 -20.13
CA SER A 95 8.12 20.71 -20.52
C SER A 95 8.26 19.19 -20.32
N LYS A 96 9.10 18.55 -21.15
CA LYS A 96 9.53 17.17 -20.93
C LYS A 96 10.44 17.02 -19.71
N ASN A 97 11.13 18.09 -19.33
CA ASN A 97 11.93 18.13 -18.10
C ASN A 97 11.05 18.58 -16.93
N ILE A 98 10.52 17.62 -16.18
CA ILE A 98 9.59 17.88 -15.07
C ILE A 98 10.27 18.74 -14.00
N LEU A 99 11.56 18.54 -13.75
CA LEU A 99 12.29 19.25 -12.70
C LEU A 99 12.24 20.78 -12.89
N THR A 100 12.22 21.25 -14.14
CA THR A 100 12.11 22.68 -14.47
C THR A 100 10.70 23.25 -14.25
N SER A 101 9.68 22.40 -14.25
CA SER A 101 8.28 22.79 -14.06
C SER A 101 7.82 22.62 -12.61
N LEU A 102 8.69 22.13 -11.71
CA LEU A 102 8.37 21.97 -10.30
C LEU A 102 8.58 23.28 -9.52
N PRO A 103 7.66 23.63 -8.60
CA PRO A 103 7.87 24.76 -7.72
C PRO A 103 8.88 24.41 -6.62
N LYS A 104 9.56 25.42 -6.09
CA LYS A 104 10.33 25.27 -4.85
C LYS A 104 9.36 25.07 -3.69
N ILE A 105 9.20 23.82 -3.25
CA ILE A 105 8.29 23.46 -2.16
C ILE A 105 9.07 23.34 -0.86
N ASP A 106 8.61 24.08 0.14
CA ASP A 106 9.00 23.90 1.54
C ASP A 106 7.87 23.17 2.27
N LEU A 107 8.14 21.92 2.67
CA LEU A 107 7.15 21.10 3.38
C LEU A 107 6.91 21.58 4.82
N HIS A 108 7.88 22.22 5.48
CA HIS A 108 7.67 22.82 6.80
C HIS A 108 6.67 23.96 6.70
N LYS A 109 6.86 24.83 5.70
CA LYS A 109 5.91 25.91 5.41
C LYS A 109 4.52 25.37 5.09
N LEU A 110 4.43 24.34 4.23
CA LEU A 110 3.16 23.70 3.86
C LEU A 110 2.40 23.16 5.09
N ILE A 111 3.09 22.53 6.04
CA ILE A 111 2.48 22.04 7.29
C ILE A 111 1.99 23.22 8.14
N SER A 112 2.82 24.25 8.31
CA SER A 112 2.45 25.43 9.10
C SER A 112 1.27 26.23 8.53
N GLU A 113 1.14 26.30 7.20
CA GLU A 113 0.01 26.96 6.53
C GLU A 113 -1.30 26.15 6.69
N LYS A 114 -1.19 24.82 6.76
CA LYS A 114 -2.33 23.91 6.78
C LYS A 114 -2.93 23.76 8.17
N TYR A 115 -2.11 23.57 9.21
CA TYR A 115 -2.57 23.29 10.56
C TYR A 115 -2.47 24.54 11.43
N LYS A 116 -3.62 24.97 11.98
CA LYS A 116 -3.69 26.07 12.95
C LYS A 116 -3.22 25.69 14.35
N TYR A 117 -3.28 24.40 14.66
CA TYR A 117 -2.88 23.80 15.94
C TYR A 117 -1.84 22.72 15.68
N ASP A 118 -1.11 22.33 16.72
CA ASP A 118 -0.13 21.23 16.63
C ASP A 118 -0.79 19.95 16.10
N PRO A 119 -0.38 19.44 14.93
CA PRO A 119 -0.95 18.23 14.35
C PRO A 119 -0.51 16.94 15.08
N GLY A 120 0.35 17.03 16.10
CA GLY A 120 0.86 15.91 16.88
C GLY A 120 1.99 15.14 16.16
N PHE A 121 2.58 15.76 15.15
CA PHE A 121 3.74 15.24 14.44
C PHE A 121 4.66 16.34 13.95
N GLU A 122 5.95 16.00 13.80
CA GLU A 122 6.98 16.88 13.28
C GLU A 122 7.61 16.32 12.01
N LEU A 123 7.93 17.18 11.05
CA LEU A 123 8.62 16.79 9.82
C LEU A 123 10.12 16.65 10.10
N ILE A 124 10.69 15.50 9.72
CA ILE A 124 12.11 15.22 9.89
C ILE A 124 12.87 15.65 8.62
N GLY A 125 13.83 16.55 8.78
CA GLY A 125 14.74 16.99 7.72
C GLY A 125 14.12 18.01 6.76
N VAL A 126 14.81 18.26 5.64
CA VAL A 126 14.39 19.20 4.58
C VAL A 126 14.22 18.42 3.27
N PRO A 127 13.06 17.77 3.09
CA PRO A 127 12.78 16.97 1.90
C PRO A 127 12.70 17.85 0.64
N ALA A 128 13.28 17.37 -0.46
CA ALA A 128 13.27 18.04 -1.76
C ALA A 128 13.02 17.03 -2.89
N PHE A 129 12.62 17.55 -4.05
CA PHE A 129 12.53 16.74 -5.27
C PHE A 129 13.92 16.43 -5.80
N VAL A 130 14.14 15.16 -6.12
CA VAL A 130 15.36 14.66 -6.76
C VAL A 130 14.99 13.86 -8.01
N PRO A 131 15.80 13.92 -9.09
CA PRO A 131 15.62 13.04 -10.24
C PRO A 131 15.81 11.58 -9.84
N VAL A 132 15.09 10.67 -10.49
CA VAL A 132 15.20 9.22 -10.26
C VAL A 132 16.01 8.62 -11.40
N ASP A 133 17.06 7.86 -11.08
CA ASP A 133 17.90 7.17 -12.08
C ASP A 133 18.47 8.13 -13.16
N ASP A 134 18.82 9.36 -12.77
CA ASP A 134 19.30 10.44 -13.64
C ASP A 134 18.36 10.82 -14.80
N ARG A 135 17.07 10.45 -14.67
CA ARG A 135 16.02 10.77 -15.64
C ARG A 135 15.47 12.17 -15.43
N VAL A 136 15.23 12.89 -16.53
CA VAL A 136 14.62 14.25 -16.53
C VAL A 136 13.09 14.21 -16.49
N ASP A 137 12.51 13.07 -16.83
CA ASP A 137 11.07 12.82 -16.92
C ASP A 137 10.52 12.11 -15.68
N LYS A 138 11.35 11.91 -14.64
CA LYS A 138 10.96 11.24 -13.40
C LYS A 138 11.62 11.87 -12.18
N VAL A 139 10.80 12.33 -11.25
CA VAL A 139 11.24 13.00 -10.02
C VAL A 139 10.57 12.37 -8.80
N LYS A 140 11.27 12.39 -7.67
CA LYS A 140 10.79 11.84 -6.42
C LYS A 140 11.08 12.78 -5.26
N LEU A 141 10.13 12.90 -4.35
CA LEU A 141 10.32 13.51 -3.04
C LEU A 141 9.99 12.47 -1.98
N ASN A 142 10.95 12.21 -1.09
CA ASN A 142 10.78 11.37 0.09
C ASN A 142 10.79 12.25 1.33
N PHE A 143 9.92 11.96 2.28
CA PHE A 143 9.91 12.63 3.57
C PHE A 143 9.56 11.68 4.70
N LYS A 144 9.84 12.11 5.93
CA LYS A 144 9.49 11.39 7.14
C LYS A 144 8.86 12.33 8.15
N ILE A 145 7.91 11.82 8.92
CA ILE A 145 7.37 12.52 10.08
C ILE A 145 7.61 11.69 11.34
N GLU A 146 7.80 12.35 12.48
CA GLU A 146 7.78 11.76 13.81
C GLU A 146 6.45 12.12 14.47
N GLU A 147 5.62 11.12 14.77
CA GLU A 147 4.43 11.31 15.62
C GLU A 147 4.83 11.05 17.09
N SER A 148 4.46 11.96 17.98
CA SER A 148 4.63 11.81 19.43
C SER A 148 3.32 11.52 20.13
N SER A 149 3.31 10.60 21.10
CA SER A 149 2.15 10.28 21.91
C SER A 149 2.47 10.28 23.39
N ASP A 150 1.77 11.11 24.15
CA ASP A 150 1.95 11.26 25.59
C ASP A 150 1.43 10.05 26.38
N ILE A 151 0.44 9.34 25.83
CA ILE A 151 -0.22 8.19 26.45
C ILE A 151 0.52 6.88 26.11
N ALA A 152 1.37 6.88 25.08
CA ALA A 152 2.12 5.71 24.70
C ALA A 152 3.21 5.35 25.73
N THR A 153 3.47 4.05 25.89
CA THR A 153 4.57 3.56 26.73
C THR A 153 5.90 4.16 26.26
N ILE A 154 6.85 4.36 27.19
CA ILE A 154 8.13 5.06 26.95
C ILE A 154 8.81 4.60 25.64
N HIS A 155 8.84 3.30 25.39
CA HIS A 155 9.44 2.69 24.21
C HIS A 155 8.72 2.97 22.88
N ASN A 156 7.54 3.59 22.90
CA ASN A 156 6.68 3.84 21.73
C ASN A 156 6.16 5.28 21.69
N ARG A 157 6.71 6.18 22.52
CA ARG A 157 6.31 7.59 22.55
C ARG A 157 6.54 8.30 21.23
N LYS A 158 7.56 7.89 20.48
CA LYS A 158 7.91 8.44 19.17
C LYS A 158 7.83 7.34 18.12
N LYS A 159 7.18 7.65 17.00
CA LYS A 159 7.12 6.75 15.83
C LYS A 159 7.43 7.53 14.56
N GLU A 160 8.36 7.00 13.77
CA GLU A 160 8.63 7.52 12.44
C GLU A 160 7.68 6.91 11.41
N TYR A 161 7.14 7.75 10.53
CA TYR A 161 6.35 7.34 9.38
C TYR A 161 6.93 7.93 8.11
N LYS A 162 6.86 7.18 7.02
CA LYS A 162 7.47 7.52 5.74
C LYS A 162 6.39 7.90 4.73
N GLY A 163 6.65 8.97 3.99
CA GLY A 163 5.83 9.41 2.87
C GLY A 163 6.69 9.63 1.62
N SER A 164 6.13 9.42 0.44
CA SER A 164 6.78 9.82 -0.80
C SER A 164 5.77 10.16 -1.90
N ILE A 165 6.20 11.04 -2.80
CA ILE A 165 5.53 11.32 -4.06
C ILE A 165 6.54 11.14 -5.19
N VAL A 166 6.18 10.37 -6.21
CA VAL A 166 6.94 10.18 -7.44
C VAL A 166 6.09 10.71 -8.57
N ILE A 167 6.66 11.55 -9.43
CA ILE A 167 5.98 12.13 -10.59
C ILE A 167 6.78 11.69 -11.81
N GLU A 168 6.12 11.06 -12.76
CA GLU A 168 6.72 10.53 -13.98
C GLU A 168 5.90 10.98 -15.18
N LEU A 169 6.57 11.42 -16.26
CA LEU A 169 5.92 11.71 -17.52
C LEU A 169 5.70 10.40 -18.26
N LYS A 170 4.46 10.13 -18.68
CA LYS A 170 4.11 8.93 -19.43
C LYS A 170 3.35 9.29 -20.70
N GLU A 171 3.49 8.44 -21.71
CA GLU A 171 2.87 8.60 -23.04
C GLU A 171 2.14 7.30 -23.43
N ASP A 172 1.11 6.97 -22.65
CA ASP A 172 0.23 5.82 -22.91
C ASP A 172 -1.01 6.25 -23.70
N GLY A 173 -0.78 6.73 -24.93
CA GLY A 173 -1.79 7.27 -25.85
C GLY A 173 -1.88 8.79 -25.84
N ASN A 174 -1.89 9.42 -24.66
CA ASN A 174 -1.77 10.87 -24.47
C ASN A 174 -0.69 11.18 -23.44
N LEU A 175 0.00 12.32 -23.60
CA LEU A 175 1.00 12.79 -22.66
C LEU A 175 0.35 13.19 -21.32
N HIS A 176 0.78 12.58 -20.22
CA HIS A 176 0.24 12.83 -18.89
C HIS A 176 1.32 12.70 -17.81
N LEU A 177 1.11 13.38 -16.68
CA LEU A 177 1.87 13.16 -15.46
C LEU A 177 1.21 12.03 -14.67
N HIS A 178 1.96 10.96 -14.46
CA HIS A 178 1.61 9.84 -13.60
C HIS A 178 2.26 10.05 -12.23
N THR A 179 1.42 10.21 -11.20
CA THR A 179 1.84 10.49 -9.83
C THR A 179 1.62 9.25 -8.97
N THR A 180 2.70 8.71 -8.40
CA THR A 180 2.66 7.62 -7.42
C THR A 180 2.91 8.16 -6.01
N LYS A 181 1.97 7.90 -5.12
CA LYS A 181 1.93 8.36 -3.73
C LYS A 181 2.12 7.17 -2.80
N THR A 182 3.03 7.29 -1.84
CA THR A 182 3.22 6.27 -0.79
C THR A 182 3.11 6.87 0.60
N TYR A 183 2.45 6.18 1.51
CA TYR A 183 2.30 6.63 2.90
C TYR A 183 2.17 5.45 3.86
N THR A 184 2.55 5.67 5.12
CA THR A 184 2.48 4.64 6.19
C THR A 184 1.56 5.05 7.35
N SER A 185 1.12 6.31 7.42
CA SER A 185 0.20 6.83 8.45
C SER A 185 -0.82 7.79 7.86
N LYS A 186 -1.81 8.20 8.67
CA LYS A 186 -2.76 9.25 8.28
C LYS A 186 -2.05 10.60 8.09
N GLY A 187 -1.10 10.95 8.96
CA GLY A 187 -0.33 12.20 8.84
C GLY A 187 0.47 12.25 7.53
N THR A 188 1.17 11.17 7.18
CA THR A 188 1.90 11.09 5.91
C THR A 188 0.98 11.12 4.69
N GLN A 189 -0.18 10.45 4.75
CA GLN A 189 -1.20 10.51 3.69
C GLN A 189 -1.70 11.94 3.45
N ASP A 190 -1.97 12.65 4.53
CA ASP A 190 -2.54 13.98 4.51
C ASP A 190 -1.56 15.02 3.94
N ILE A 191 -0.27 14.91 4.27
CA ILE A 191 0.81 15.71 3.65
C ILE A 191 0.91 15.43 2.15
N VAL A 192 0.91 14.15 1.73
CA VAL A 192 1.02 13.79 0.32
C VAL A 192 -0.15 14.36 -0.49
N ASN A 193 -1.38 14.29 0.03
CA ASN A 193 -2.55 14.83 -0.66
C ASN A 193 -2.48 16.36 -0.79
N THR A 194 -2.05 17.08 0.25
CA THR A 194 -1.87 18.53 0.16
C THR A 194 -0.77 18.92 -0.82
N LEU A 195 0.31 18.13 -0.86
CA LEU A 195 1.38 18.32 -1.82
C LEU A 195 0.88 18.16 -3.26
N GLU A 196 0.08 17.12 -3.54
CA GLU A 196 -0.56 16.89 -4.84
C GLU A 196 -1.45 18.07 -5.25
N SER A 197 -2.32 18.57 -4.36
CA SER A 197 -3.17 19.73 -4.66
C SER A 197 -2.36 21.00 -4.92
N LYS A 198 -1.27 21.23 -4.18
CA LYS A 198 -0.38 22.40 -4.39
C LYS A 198 0.34 22.31 -5.74
N LEU A 199 0.79 21.11 -6.12
CA LEU A 199 1.39 20.85 -7.42
C LEU A 199 0.39 21.06 -8.55
N GLU A 200 -0.85 20.56 -8.42
CA GLU A 200 -1.91 20.76 -9.40
C GLU A 200 -2.16 22.25 -9.66
N ASN A 201 -2.34 23.03 -8.59
CA ASN A 201 -2.56 24.47 -8.69
C ASN A 201 -1.38 25.16 -9.39
N HIS A 202 -0.15 24.82 -9.00
CA HIS A 202 1.04 25.36 -9.65
C HIS A 202 1.10 25.02 -11.14
N PHE A 203 0.84 23.77 -11.52
CA PHE A 203 0.85 23.35 -12.91
C PHE A 203 -0.23 24.04 -13.76
N LYS A 204 -1.37 24.37 -13.15
CA LYS A 204 -2.41 25.21 -13.77
C LYS A 204 -1.98 26.66 -13.94
N GLU A 205 -1.32 27.24 -12.94
CA GLU A 205 -0.80 28.62 -12.97
C GLU A 205 0.23 28.82 -14.07
N ILE A 206 1.16 27.87 -14.25
CA ILE A 206 2.18 27.93 -15.31
C ILE A 206 1.66 27.47 -16.68
N GLY A 207 0.39 27.09 -16.78
CA GLY A 207 -0.23 26.63 -18.03
C GLY A 207 0.22 25.25 -18.52
N ALA A 208 0.91 24.47 -17.70
CA ALA A 208 1.34 23.10 -18.05
C ALA A 208 0.19 22.08 -17.94
N VAL A 209 -0.89 22.45 -17.24
CA VAL A 209 -2.15 21.73 -17.11
C VAL A 209 -3.30 22.71 -17.39
N LYS A 210 -4.35 22.29 -18.10
CA LYS A 210 -5.51 23.14 -18.36
C LYS A 210 -6.32 23.35 -17.07
N LYS A 211 -6.93 24.53 -16.89
CA LYS A 211 -7.60 24.92 -15.63
C LYS A 211 -8.70 23.95 -15.16
N GLN A 212 -9.44 23.38 -16.11
CA GLN A 212 -10.53 22.44 -15.86
C GLN A 212 -10.08 21.00 -15.56
N GLU A 213 -8.85 20.64 -15.92
CA GLU A 213 -8.32 19.29 -15.72
C GLU A 213 -7.92 19.12 -14.25
N THR A 214 -8.06 17.91 -13.71
CA THR A 214 -7.63 17.58 -12.35
C THR A 214 -7.01 16.19 -12.33
N TYR A 215 -6.39 15.81 -11.22
CA TYR A 215 -5.88 14.46 -11.05
C TYR A 215 -7.01 13.43 -11.12
N GLU A 216 -6.98 12.63 -12.18
CA GLU A 216 -7.88 11.53 -12.42
C GLU A 216 -7.43 10.31 -11.61
N ARG A 217 -8.40 9.68 -10.93
CA ARG A 217 -8.25 8.34 -10.34
C ARG A 217 -9.10 7.36 -11.12
N ILE A 218 -8.82 6.07 -11.00
CA ILE A 218 -9.62 5.04 -11.66
C ILE A 218 -10.88 4.81 -10.83
N MET A 219 -12.00 5.40 -11.23
CA MET A 219 -13.28 5.25 -10.55
C MET A 219 -14.13 4.13 -11.16
N PHE A 220 -15.10 3.65 -10.40
CA PHE A 220 -15.98 2.56 -10.80
C PHE A 220 -16.88 2.92 -11.98
N ASP A 221 -17.30 4.19 -12.06
CA ASP A 221 -18.16 4.71 -13.12
C ASP A 221 -17.41 5.04 -14.42
N HIS A 222 -16.07 5.09 -14.40
CA HIS A 222 -15.25 5.35 -15.58
C HIS A 222 -15.35 4.26 -16.65
N PHE A 223 -16.05 3.16 -16.38
CA PHE A 223 -16.21 2.03 -17.28
C PHE A 223 -17.69 1.68 -17.46
N TRP A 224 -18.03 1.20 -18.64
CA TRP A 224 -19.20 0.32 -18.80
C TRP A 224 -18.97 -0.98 -18.02
N ASN A 225 -20.04 -1.62 -17.50
CA ASN A 225 -19.88 -2.84 -16.68
C ASN A 225 -19.09 -3.94 -17.41
N SER A 226 -19.35 -4.16 -18.69
CA SER A 226 -18.61 -5.10 -19.54
C SER A 226 -17.11 -4.77 -19.62
N ASN A 227 -16.76 -3.49 -19.86
CA ASN A 227 -15.37 -3.03 -19.89
C ASN A 227 -14.69 -3.14 -18.53
N ARG A 228 -15.41 -2.85 -17.43
CA ARG A 228 -14.88 -3.04 -16.06
C ARG A 228 -14.59 -4.51 -15.77
N PHE A 229 -15.48 -5.41 -16.20
CA PHE A 229 -15.25 -6.84 -16.07
C PHE A 229 -14.00 -7.26 -16.86
N LEU A 230 -13.86 -6.77 -18.10
CA LEU A 230 -12.67 -7.01 -18.92
C LEU A 230 -11.41 -6.45 -18.27
N PHE A 231 -11.48 -5.28 -17.63
CA PHE A 231 -10.38 -4.67 -16.89
C PHE A 231 -9.89 -5.59 -15.77
N PHE A 232 -10.78 -6.14 -14.94
CA PHE A 232 -10.41 -7.16 -13.94
C PHE A 232 -9.78 -8.42 -14.57
N MET A 233 -10.31 -8.88 -15.70
CA MET A 233 -9.79 -10.06 -16.39
C MET A 233 -8.35 -9.89 -16.88
N LYS A 234 -7.89 -8.65 -17.15
CA LYS A 234 -6.49 -8.37 -17.47
C LYS A 234 -5.54 -8.70 -16.31
N PHE A 235 -6.04 -8.69 -15.09
CA PHE A 235 -5.29 -9.09 -13.90
C PHE A 235 -5.45 -10.58 -13.54
N MET A 236 -5.98 -11.40 -14.44
CA MET A 236 -6.14 -12.85 -14.25
C MET A 236 -5.27 -13.66 -15.22
N ASP A 237 -4.20 -13.05 -15.73
CA ASP A 237 -3.21 -13.65 -16.62
C ASP A 237 -1.78 -13.25 -16.22
N ASP A 238 -0.77 -13.72 -16.93
CA ASP A 238 0.63 -13.36 -16.70
C ASP A 238 0.86 -11.84 -16.82
N ILE A 239 1.63 -11.26 -15.89
CA ILE A 239 1.97 -9.83 -15.87
C ILE A 239 3.47 -9.65 -15.62
N GLY A 240 4.22 -9.28 -16.66
CA GLY A 240 5.68 -9.13 -16.58
C GLY A 240 6.36 -10.38 -16.01
N PHE A 241 7.04 -10.23 -14.87
CA PHE A 241 7.71 -11.33 -14.17
C PHE A 241 6.78 -12.18 -13.27
N LEU A 242 5.49 -11.85 -13.23
CA LEU A 242 4.45 -12.56 -12.48
C LEU A 242 3.74 -13.56 -13.39
N LYS A 243 3.87 -14.84 -13.05
CA LYS A 243 3.18 -15.96 -13.71
C LYS A 243 1.89 -16.29 -12.98
N PHE A 244 0.77 -16.21 -13.68
CA PHE A 244 -0.53 -16.53 -13.13
C PHE A 244 -0.54 -17.97 -12.62
N LYS A 245 -1.09 -18.18 -11.42
CA LYS A 245 -1.23 -19.51 -10.83
C LYS A 245 -2.68 -19.90 -10.64
N LYS A 246 -3.47 -19.05 -9.97
CA LYS A 246 -4.90 -19.28 -9.75
C LYS A 246 -5.59 -18.02 -9.24
N ILE A 247 -6.91 -17.99 -9.40
CA ILE A 247 -7.79 -17.08 -8.68
C ILE A 247 -8.12 -17.72 -7.33
N VAL A 248 -7.89 -16.99 -6.24
CA VAL A 248 -8.09 -17.43 -4.85
C VAL A 248 -9.50 -17.10 -4.37
N ASP A 249 -9.96 -15.89 -4.69
CA ASP A 249 -11.20 -15.30 -4.21
C ASP A 249 -11.78 -14.40 -5.30
N ILE A 250 -13.10 -14.37 -5.42
CA ILE A 250 -13.84 -13.34 -6.17
C ILE A 250 -15.00 -12.82 -5.31
N ASN A 251 -15.24 -11.52 -5.41
CA ASN A 251 -16.37 -10.83 -4.83
C ASN A 251 -17.23 -10.25 -5.96
N VAL A 252 -18.49 -10.68 -6.00
CA VAL A 252 -19.45 -10.27 -7.01
C VAL A 252 -20.77 -9.86 -6.39
N SER A 253 -21.51 -9.00 -7.07
CA SER A 253 -22.86 -8.58 -6.69
C SER A 253 -23.73 -8.53 -7.95
N PRO A 254 -24.99 -9.00 -7.92
CA PRO A 254 -25.91 -8.81 -9.04
C PRO A 254 -26.13 -7.33 -9.33
N ASP A 255 -26.21 -6.99 -10.62
CA ASP A 255 -26.60 -5.66 -11.05
C ASP A 255 -28.14 -5.55 -10.96
N PRO A 256 -28.71 -4.64 -10.14
CA PRO A 256 -30.15 -4.51 -9.95
C PRO A 256 -30.88 -4.02 -11.20
N ASP A 257 -30.16 -3.40 -12.15
CA ASP A 257 -30.73 -2.84 -13.37
C ASP A 257 -30.66 -3.83 -14.56
N LYS A 258 -30.15 -5.05 -14.34
CA LYS A 258 -29.93 -6.05 -15.37
C LYS A 258 -30.59 -7.37 -15.02
N GLU A 259 -31.15 -8.01 -16.04
CA GLU A 259 -31.72 -9.33 -15.87
C GLU A 259 -30.62 -10.38 -15.75
N ILE A 260 -30.68 -11.17 -14.68
CA ILE A 260 -29.77 -12.28 -14.44
C ILE A 260 -30.09 -13.41 -15.45
N PRO A 261 -29.11 -14.06 -16.07
CA PRO A 261 -29.35 -15.21 -16.94
C PRO A 261 -30.10 -16.35 -16.24
N ASP A 262 -31.02 -17.02 -16.95
CA ASP A 262 -31.94 -18.03 -16.38
C ASP A 262 -31.25 -19.13 -15.56
N ASP A 263 -30.09 -19.62 -16.02
CA ASP A 263 -29.30 -20.65 -15.33
C ASP A 263 -28.61 -20.16 -14.05
N GLY A 264 -28.62 -18.86 -13.78
CA GLY A 264 -28.14 -18.25 -12.54
C GLY A 264 -29.21 -17.51 -11.73
N LYS A 265 -30.44 -17.37 -12.25
CA LYS A 265 -31.51 -16.59 -11.60
C LYS A 265 -31.78 -17.08 -10.18
N GLU A 266 -32.05 -18.37 -10.00
CA GLU A 266 -32.35 -18.93 -8.68
C GLU A 266 -31.15 -18.85 -7.73
N PHE A 267 -29.94 -19.04 -8.26
CA PHE A 267 -28.72 -19.00 -7.46
C PHE A 267 -28.39 -17.58 -6.96
N LEU A 268 -28.66 -16.55 -7.76
CA LEU A 268 -28.35 -15.16 -7.43
C LEU A 268 -29.56 -14.38 -6.89
N LYS A 269 -30.72 -15.03 -6.79
CA LYS A 269 -31.93 -14.43 -6.25
C LYS A 269 -31.70 -13.98 -4.81
N ASP A 270 -32.10 -12.76 -4.49
CA ASP A 270 -31.98 -12.15 -3.16
C ASP A 270 -30.53 -12.08 -2.61
N ILE A 271 -29.52 -12.27 -3.47
CA ILE A 271 -28.11 -12.14 -3.10
C ILE A 271 -27.66 -10.70 -3.35
N GLU A 272 -27.36 -9.97 -2.29
CA GLU A 272 -26.71 -8.65 -2.39
C GLU A 272 -25.19 -8.75 -2.62
N ASN A 273 -24.57 -9.81 -2.10
CA ASN A 273 -23.13 -10.03 -2.17
C ASN A 273 -22.79 -11.51 -2.18
N LEU A 274 -21.87 -11.88 -3.06
CA LEU A 274 -21.34 -13.22 -3.10
C LEU A 274 -19.81 -13.17 -3.09
N ASN A 275 -19.22 -13.76 -2.06
CA ASN A 275 -17.80 -14.05 -2.01
C ASN A 275 -17.58 -15.54 -2.29
N LEU A 276 -16.80 -15.86 -3.31
CA LEU A 276 -16.45 -17.23 -3.68
C LEU A 276 -14.96 -17.46 -3.51
N LYS A 277 -14.61 -18.45 -2.68
CA LYS A 277 -13.23 -18.94 -2.50
C LYS A 277 -13.09 -20.31 -3.12
N GLY A 278 -12.01 -20.51 -3.87
CA GLY A 278 -11.84 -21.78 -4.57
C GLY A 278 -10.46 -21.97 -5.18
N LYS A 279 -10.23 -23.19 -5.71
CA LYS A 279 -8.98 -23.54 -6.40
C LYS A 279 -9.05 -23.31 -7.92
N SER A 280 -10.25 -23.33 -8.50
CA SER A 280 -10.48 -23.31 -9.95
C SER A 280 -11.50 -22.24 -10.38
N LEU A 281 -11.50 -21.08 -9.71
CA LEU A 281 -12.49 -20.02 -9.95
C LEU A 281 -12.46 -19.47 -11.39
N ARG A 282 -11.33 -19.54 -12.10
CA ARG A 282 -11.24 -19.12 -13.52
C ARG A 282 -12.24 -19.83 -14.43
N LYS A 283 -12.64 -21.06 -14.10
CA LYS A 283 -13.63 -21.85 -14.86
C LYS A 283 -15.07 -21.63 -14.38
N HIS A 284 -15.27 -20.95 -13.25
CA HIS A 284 -16.58 -20.71 -12.66
C HIS A 284 -17.49 -19.94 -13.63
N ILE A 285 -18.78 -20.29 -13.68
CA ILE A 285 -19.73 -19.76 -14.67
C ILE A 285 -19.80 -18.23 -14.67
N LEU A 286 -19.66 -17.61 -13.49
CA LEU A 286 -19.70 -16.15 -13.29
C LEU A 286 -18.51 -15.42 -13.94
N LEU A 287 -17.38 -16.09 -14.15
CA LEU A 287 -16.21 -15.53 -14.85
C LEU A 287 -16.12 -15.99 -16.30
N SER A 288 -16.44 -17.26 -16.56
CA SER A 288 -16.21 -17.90 -17.85
C SER A 288 -17.28 -17.60 -18.89
N LYS A 289 -18.56 -17.47 -18.50
CA LYS A 289 -19.65 -17.21 -19.45
C LYS A 289 -19.89 -15.71 -19.61
N GLN A 290 -19.80 -15.22 -20.85
CA GLN A 290 -19.95 -13.79 -21.18
C GLN A 290 -21.29 -13.19 -20.75
N LYS A 291 -22.38 -13.95 -20.78
CA LYS A 291 -23.72 -13.50 -20.39
C LYS A 291 -23.83 -12.98 -18.95
N TYR A 292 -22.95 -13.41 -18.03
CA TYR A 292 -22.93 -12.86 -16.68
C TYR A 292 -22.19 -11.53 -16.59
N ARG A 293 -21.29 -11.20 -17.52
CA ARG A 293 -20.46 -9.98 -17.45
C ARG A 293 -21.27 -8.68 -17.46
N GLU A 294 -22.47 -8.72 -18.03
CA GLU A 294 -23.37 -7.58 -18.05
C GLU A 294 -24.32 -7.58 -16.84
N ALA A 295 -24.68 -8.75 -16.32
CA ALA A 295 -25.67 -8.92 -15.25
C ALA A 295 -25.10 -8.92 -13.83
N ILE A 296 -23.78 -9.00 -13.66
CA ILE A 296 -23.13 -8.92 -12.36
C ILE A 296 -22.03 -7.86 -12.35
N TRP A 297 -21.79 -7.31 -11.18
CA TRP A 297 -20.63 -6.48 -10.88
C TRP A 297 -19.54 -7.32 -10.25
N LEU A 298 -18.36 -7.29 -10.86
CA LEU A 298 -17.14 -7.80 -10.25
C LEU A 298 -16.54 -6.70 -9.38
N ILE A 299 -16.57 -6.90 -8.05
CA ILE A 299 -16.16 -5.90 -7.07
C ILE A 299 -14.71 -6.11 -6.67
N ALA A 300 -14.30 -7.36 -6.46
CA ALA A 300 -12.92 -7.70 -6.12
C ALA A 300 -12.51 -9.08 -6.67
N VAL A 301 -11.21 -9.24 -6.92
CA VAL A 301 -10.58 -10.49 -7.33
C VAL A 301 -9.23 -10.62 -6.65
N THR A 302 -9.01 -11.74 -5.98
CA THR A 302 -7.69 -12.10 -5.45
C THR A 302 -7.03 -13.14 -6.35
N VAL A 303 -5.85 -12.82 -6.87
CA VAL A 303 -5.06 -13.69 -7.75
C VAL A 303 -3.75 -14.05 -7.10
N GLN A 304 -3.39 -15.33 -7.20
CA GLN A 304 -2.10 -15.84 -6.78
C GLN A 304 -1.19 -15.95 -8.01
N TYR A 305 0.02 -15.40 -7.88
CA TYR A 305 1.07 -15.42 -8.89
C TYR A 305 2.30 -16.15 -8.36
N LYS A 306 3.06 -16.78 -9.25
CA LYS A 306 4.47 -17.07 -9.03
C LYS A 306 5.29 -15.90 -9.54
N PHE A 307 6.32 -15.49 -8.83
CA PHE A 307 7.23 -14.44 -9.30
C PHE A 307 8.64 -14.97 -9.45
N LEU A 308 9.35 -14.47 -10.46
CA LEU A 308 10.79 -14.67 -10.65
C LEU A 308 11.46 -13.29 -10.64
N HIS A 309 12.18 -12.97 -9.57
CA HIS A 309 12.80 -11.65 -9.37
C HIS A 309 14.29 -11.83 -9.07
N SER A 310 15.10 -10.77 -9.27
CA SER A 310 16.55 -10.79 -9.00
C SER A 310 16.88 -11.09 -7.53
N GLU A 311 15.99 -10.72 -6.62
CA GLU A 311 16.09 -11.00 -5.18
C GLU A 311 15.57 -12.41 -4.80
N GLY A 312 15.08 -13.19 -5.77
CA GLY A 312 14.61 -14.57 -5.59
C GLY A 312 13.24 -14.84 -6.20
N GLU A 313 12.79 -16.08 -6.06
CA GLU A 313 11.50 -16.56 -6.59
C GLU A 313 10.54 -16.98 -5.46
N GLY A 314 9.26 -17.07 -5.81
CA GLY A 314 8.24 -17.48 -4.85
C GLY A 314 6.82 -17.22 -5.34
N ILE A 315 5.92 -16.97 -4.38
CA ILE A 315 4.48 -16.77 -4.62
C ILE A 315 4.03 -15.47 -3.96
N CYS A 316 3.22 -14.68 -4.67
CA CYS A 316 2.50 -13.55 -4.11
C CYS A 316 0.99 -13.64 -4.36
N GLU A 317 0.21 -13.06 -3.45
CA GLU A 317 -1.24 -12.88 -3.62
C GLU A 317 -1.53 -11.39 -3.79
N LEU A 318 -2.28 -11.05 -4.83
CA LEU A 318 -2.67 -9.70 -5.19
C LEU A 318 -4.18 -9.62 -5.21
N GLU A 319 -4.74 -8.68 -4.45
CA GLU A 319 -6.16 -8.35 -4.50
C GLU A 319 -6.35 -7.09 -5.33
N TYR A 320 -7.27 -7.15 -6.28
CA TYR A 320 -7.73 -6.02 -7.08
C TYR A 320 -9.17 -5.76 -6.69
N ALA A 321 -9.54 -4.53 -6.34
CA ALA A 321 -10.85 -4.25 -5.78
C ALA A 321 -11.30 -2.81 -5.96
N PHE A 322 -12.62 -2.61 -5.89
CA PHE A 322 -13.24 -1.34 -5.53
C PHE A 322 -13.69 -1.42 -4.07
N PRO A 323 -12.78 -1.22 -3.08
CA PRO A 323 -13.07 -1.53 -1.68
C PRO A 323 -14.19 -0.67 -1.09
N ASP A 324 -14.33 0.56 -1.57
CA ASP A 324 -15.31 1.51 -1.07
C ASP A 324 -16.68 1.39 -1.77
N PHE A 325 -16.84 0.44 -2.69
CA PHE A 325 -18.07 0.23 -3.48
C PHE A 325 -19.36 0.13 -2.65
N ARG A 326 -19.25 -0.30 -1.39
CA ARG A 326 -20.37 -0.48 -0.46
C ARG A 326 -20.50 0.64 0.58
N ILE A 327 -19.50 1.50 0.68
CA ILE A 327 -19.36 2.51 1.73
C ILE A 327 -19.76 3.88 1.19
N VAL A 328 -19.33 4.17 -0.04
CA VAL A 328 -19.66 5.42 -0.74
C VAL A 328 -20.72 5.15 -1.82
N GLU A 329 -21.19 6.22 -2.44
CA GLU A 329 -21.92 6.11 -3.72
C GLU A 329 -21.09 5.27 -4.68
N ARG A 330 -21.71 4.25 -5.29
CA ARG A 330 -21.03 3.23 -6.12
C ARG A 330 -20.09 3.84 -7.15
N GLU A 331 -20.49 4.98 -7.71
CA GLU A 331 -19.77 5.74 -8.73
C GLU A 331 -18.42 6.27 -8.23
N LEU A 332 -18.33 6.65 -6.95
CA LEU A 332 -17.14 7.24 -6.32
C LEU A 332 -16.15 6.19 -5.81
N ALA A 333 -16.42 4.91 -6.02
CA ALA A 333 -15.52 3.86 -5.57
C ALA A 333 -14.25 3.84 -6.42
N GLU A 334 -13.09 4.04 -5.78
CA GLU A 334 -11.78 4.06 -6.42
C GLU A 334 -11.20 2.64 -6.53
N PHE A 335 -10.69 2.28 -7.71
CA PHE A 335 -9.96 1.03 -7.91
C PHE A 335 -8.64 1.03 -7.14
N GLN A 336 -8.40 -0.04 -6.40
CA GLN A 336 -7.20 -0.23 -5.59
C GLN A 336 -6.68 -1.65 -5.80
N PHE A 337 -5.37 -1.81 -5.65
CA PHE A 337 -4.79 -3.14 -5.54
C PHE A 337 -3.94 -3.24 -4.27
N PHE A 338 -3.98 -4.42 -3.67
CA PHE A 338 -3.30 -4.71 -2.42
C PHE A 338 -2.36 -5.89 -2.60
N ILE A 339 -1.08 -5.65 -2.33
CA ILE A 339 -0.09 -6.70 -2.20
C ILE A 339 -0.36 -7.44 -0.89
N GLY A 340 -0.92 -8.63 -0.99
CA GLY A 340 -1.26 -9.51 0.11
C GLY A 340 -0.04 -10.25 0.63
N LYS A 341 -0.10 -11.57 0.66
CA LYS A 341 0.97 -12.41 1.17
C LYS A 341 2.06 -12.60 0.12
N ILE A 342 3.31 -12.30 0.47
CA ILE A 342 4.50 -12.69 -0.30
C ILE A 342 5.25 -13.80 0.43
N THR A 343 5.44 -14.92 -0.26
CA THR A 343 6.20 -16.08 0.23
C THR A 343 7.37 -16.31 -0.70
N VAL A 344 8.57 -16.05 -0.19
CA VAL A 344 9.83 -16.34 -0.89
C VAL A 344 10.23 -17.79 -0.64
N ASP A 345 10.75 -18.45 -1.66
CA ASP A 345 11.22 -19.83 -1.58
C ASP A 345 12.42 -19.98 -0.66
N ARG A 346 12.55 -21.17 -0.05
CA ARG A 346 13.49 -21.43 1.06
C ARG A 346 14.93 -21.03 0.73
N ASN A 347 15.35 -21.25 -0.53
CA ASN A 347 16.70 -21.00 -1.01
C ASN A 347 17.08 -19.51 -1.02
N TYR A 348 16.08 -18.62 -1.07
CA TYR A 348 16.29 -17.17 -1.20
C TYR A 348 15.98 -16.41 0.10
N ARG A 349 15.33 -17.04 1.08
CA ARG A 349 14.86 -16.37 2.31
C ARG A 349 15.94 -15.65 3.12
N ALA A 350 17.18 -16.15 3.07
CA ALA A 350 18.27 -15.60 3.87
C ALA A 350 18.73 -14.21 3.37
N TYR A 351 18.55 -13.90 2.08
CA TYR A 351 19.07 -12.67 1.46
C TYR A 351 18.02 -11.85 0.72
N ALA A 352 16.86 -12.43 0.38
CA ALA A 352 15.82 -11.75 -0.38
C ALA A 352 15.30 -10.51 0.33
N LYS A 353 15.46 -9.34 -0.29
CA LYS A 353 14.87 -8.09 0.20
C LYS A 353 13.41 -7.99 -0.25
N LYS A 354 12.49 -8.41 0.62
CA LYS A 354 11.03 -8.37 0.35
C LYS A 354 10.53 -7.00 -0.11
N THR A 355 11.07 -5.91 0.44
CA THR A 355 10.69 -4.54 0.06
C THR A 355 11.01 -4.22 -1.40
N LYS A 356 12.10 -4.77 -1.94
CA LYS A 356 12.42 -4.65 -3.37
C LYS A 356 11.47 -5.46 -4.23
N ILE A 357 11.14 -6.69 -3.82
CA ILE A 357 10.15 -7.53 -4.51
C ILE A 357 8.80 -6.83 -4.53
N GLU A 358 8.34 -6.30 -3.39
CA GLU A 358 7.10 -5.52 -3.28
C GLU A 358 7.09 -4.30 -4.21
N LYS A 359 8.21 -3.56 -4.28
CA LYS A 359 8.34 -2.40 -5.17
C LYS A 359 8.23 -2.81 -6.64
N SER A 360 8.96 -3.85 -7.07
CA SER A 360 8.90 -4.33 -8.45
C SER A 360 7.53 -4.88 -8.81
N ILE A 361 6.84 -5.56 -7.88
CA ILE A 361 5.45 -6.02 -8.05
C ILE A 361 4.53 -4.81 -8.21
N PHE A 362 4.68 -3.80 -7.36
CA PHE A 362 3.88 -2.58 -7.46
C PHE A 362 4.05 -1.92 -8.83
N GLU A 363 5.29 -1.73 -9.28
CA GLU A 363 5.60 -1.06 -10.56
C GLU A 363 4.97 -1.77 -11.75
N VAL A 364 5.12 -3.10 -11.86
CA VAL A 364 4.57 -3.85 -13.01
C VAL A 364 3.05 -3.88 -13.02
N ILE A 365 2.42 -3.98 -11.85
CA ILE A 365 0.95 -3.95 -11.73
C ILE A 365 0.41 -2.55 -12.03
N ASP A 366 1.10 -1.52 -11.55
CA ASP A 366 0.71 -0.14 -11.77
C ASP A 366 0.77 0.25 -13.26
N GLU A 367 1.83 -0.16 -13.96
CA GLU A 367 1.97 0.00 -15.41
C GLU A 367 0.84 -0.71 -16.16
N THR A 368 0.60 -1.98 -15.84
CA THR A 368 -0.48 -2.79 -16.45
C THR A 368 -1.86 -2.15 -16.21
N LYS A 369 -2.08 -1.64 -15.01
CA LYS A 369 -3.31 -0.96 -14.61
C LYS A 369 -3.53 0.33 -15.41
N THR A 370 -2.53 1.22 -15.48
CA THR A 370 -2.64 2.49 -16.23
C THR A 370 -2.88 2.23 -17.72
N HIS A 371 -2.13 1.30 -18.32
CA HIS A 371 -2.28 0.93 -19.72
C HIS A 371 -3.71 0.45 -20.03
N HIS A 372 -4.22 -0.52 -19.26
CA HIS A 372 -5.56 -1.06 -19.51
C HIS A 372 -6.68 -0.08 -19.17
N TYR A 373 -6.49 0.78 -18.15
CA TYR A 373 -7.43 1.83 -17.81
C TYR A 373 -7.67 2.76 -19.00
N ASN A 374 -6.59 3.31 -19.57
CA ASN A 374 -6.68 4.25 -20.69
C ASN A 374 -7.29 3.60 -21.95
N SER A 375 -7.18 2.28 -22.11
CA SER A 375 -7.77 1.54 -23.24
C SER A 375 -9.25 1.15 -23.07
N LEU A 376 -9.77 1.08 -21.83
CA LEU A 376 -11.09 0.53 -21.53
C LEU A 376 -12.07 1.54 -20.92
N LYS A 377 -11.58 2.73 -20.51
CA LYS A 377 -12.41 3.80 -19.99
C LYS A 377 -13.41 4.31 -21.05
N LYS A 378 -14.57 4.76 -20.57
CA LYS A 378 -15.70 5.22 -21.38
C LYS A 378 -15.42 6.52 -22.13
#